data_AF-A0A167BMS7-F1
#
_entry.id   AF-A0A167BMS7-F1
#
_cell.length_a   1.000
_cell.length_b   1.000
_cell.length_c   1.000
_cell.angle_alpha   90.00
_cell.angle_beta   90.00
_cell.angle_gamma   90.00
#
_symmetry.space_group_name_H-M   'P 1'
#
loop_
_entity.id
_entity.type
_entity.pdbx_description
1 polymer ?
#
loop_
_entity_poly.entity_id
_entity_poly.type
_entity_poly.pdbx_seq_one_letter_code
_entity_poly.pdbx_strand_id
1 'polypeptide(L)'
;MSVDSIGQLGILREENIALRQMMGYNVDSLEAPPYEIPQIGQFIPGTSIKDVLVVAIDIDNPRCCLPLQDRSYHIGLSILDTRCLASRIDDVSKTIMSYQFINDNSKSCRTAKKRFLFGETETMLLSNLALRLTEPVKGSDYVLVGHGINEDIKLLNQLHPDIAGNAAYYFDTVKVAQFPLKLYYRYSLEKLLDELGIKYANLHAAGNDAHFALKALLMLAVRDGLPEQHRETLGHREELFLALETIAHAPVQLPVWTDEPLPPTVPAQKKKKMGVKAKGRLKRERRAIRRAFQNLPLADTTMASSDEEGPDHSLQGNVKSAALRSGENDESTVEI
;
A
#
# COMPACT_ATOMS: atom_id res chain seq x y z
N MET A 1 15.91 42.19 -3.50
CA MET A 1 15.90 40.81 -3.00
C MET A 1 14.45 40.37 -2.95
N SER A 2 14.02 39.57 -3.93
CA SER A 2 12.63 39.08 -4.02
C SER A 2 12.41 38.00 -2.95
N VAL A 3 11.28 38.10 -2.27
CA VAL A 3 10.79 37.17 -1.26
C VAL A 3 9.69 36.34 -1.91
N ASP A 4 10.03 35.56 -2.93
CA ASP A 4 9.10 34.62 -3.56
C ASP A 4 9.65 33.20 -3.41
N SER A 5 9.49 32.68 -2.20
CA SER A 5 9.62 31.25 -1.90
C SER A 5 8.53 30.87 -0.90
N ILE A 6 7.30 31.32 -1.17
CA ILE A 6 6.11 30.74 -0.55
C ILE A 6 5.98 29.35 -1.19
N GLY A 7 6.37 28.31 -0.46
CA GLY A 7 6.13 26.94 -0.90
C GLY A 7 4.66 26.78 -1.26
N GLN A 8 4.37 26.34 -2.48
CA GLN A 8 3.00 26.13 -2.97
C GLN A 8 2.26 25.20 -1.99
N LEU A 9 1.32 25.77 -1.23
CA LEU A 9 0.39 25.00 -0.40
C LEU A 9 -0.59 24.28 -1.32
N GLY A 10 -0.85 23.00 -1.04
CA GLY A 10 -1.93 22.27 -1.73
C GLY A 10 -1.67 22.02 -3.21
N ILE A 11 -0.58 21.32 -3.55
CA ILE A 11 -0.31 20.90 -4.93
C ILE A 11 -1.21 19.71 -5.28
N LEU A 12 -2.00 19.84 -6.35
CA LEU A 12 -2.79 18.74 -6.91
C LEU A 12 -1.85 17.68 -7.46
N ARG A 13 -1.99 16.43 -7.01
CA ARG A 13 -1.13 15.33 -7.45
C ARG A 13 -1.92 14.30 -8.25
N GLU A 14 -1.16 13.46 -8.95
CA GLU A 14 -1.69 12.28 -9.63
C GLU A 14 -2.52 11.40 -8.69
N GLU A 15 -2.11 11.24 -7.43
CA GLU A 15 -2.89 10.44 -6.48
C GLU A 15 -4.26 11.06 -6.16
N ASN A 16 -4.43 12.38 -6.25
CA ASN A 16 -5.74 13.02 -6.10
C ASN A 16 -6.61 12.81 -7.35
N ILE A 17 -6.00 12.84 -8.54
CA ILE A 17 -6.68 12.58 -9.81
C ILE A 17 -7.17 11.13 -9.88
N ALA A 18 -6.31 10.18 -9.50
CA ALA A 18 -6.66 8.77 -9.38
C ALA A 18 -7.80 8.54 -8.39
N LEU A 19 -7.80 9.26 -7.26
CA LEU A 19 -8.85 9.14 -6.24
C LEU A 19 -10.21 9.65 -6.76
N ARG A 20 -10.22 10.80 -7.43
CA ARG A 20 -11.40 11.38 -8.12
C ARG A 20 -11.98 10.42 -9.14
N GLN A 21 -11.12 9.82 -9.97
CA GLN A 21 -11.53 8.86 -10.99
C GLN A 21 -12.06 7.56 -10.37
N MET A 22 -11.39 7.01 -9.36
CA MET A 22 -11.80 5.79 -8.68
C MET A 22 -13.18 5.95 -8.02
N MET A 23 -13.41 7.07 -7.36
CA MET A 23 -14.66 7.35 -6.65
C MET A 23 -15.71 8.05 -7.51
N GLY A 24 -15.39 8.43 -8.75
CA GLY A 24 -16.35 9.02 -9.69
C GLY A 24 -16.82 10.44 -9.35
N TYR A 25 -16.02 11.23 -8.63
CA TYR A 25 -16.34 12.62 -8.29
C TYR A 25 -15.35 13.60 -8.92
N ASN A 26 -15.82 14.82 -9.24
CA ASN A 26 -15.01 15.89 -9.85
C ASN A 26 -14.20 15.46 -11.09
N VAL A 27 -14.69 14.44 -11.83
CA VAL A 27 -14.02 13.92 -13.04
C VAL A 27 -13.98 14.98 -14.14
N ASP A 28 -14.99 15.85 -14.22
CA ASP A 28 -15.05 16.95 -15.19
C ASP A 28 -13.96 18.01 -14.96
N SER A 29 -13.38 18.08 -13.75
CA SER A 29 -12.24 18.97 -13.45
C SER A 29 -10.90 18.44 -13.99
N LEU A 30 -10.90 17.25 -14.58
CA LEU A 30 -9.73 16.61 -15.19
C LEU A 30 -9.59 17.04 -16.67
N GLU A 31 -9.54 18.34 -16.95
CA GLU A 31 -9.12 18.84 -18.26
C GLU A 31 -7.60 18.57 -18.40
N ALA A 32 -7.21 17.48 -19.07
CA ALA A 32 -5.80 17.14 -19.33
C ALA A 32 -5.12 18.21 -20.21
N PRO A 33 -3.79 18.50 -20.15
CA PRO A 33 -2.63 17.78 -19.57
C PRO A 33 -2.00 18.51 -18.34
N PRO A 34 -1.01 17.93 -17.60
CA PRO A 34 -0.02 16.93 -18.01
C PRO A 34 -0.10 15.54 -17.35
N TYR A 35 -1.20 15.17 -16.71
CA TYR A 35 -1.26 13.92 -15.95
C TYR A 35 -1.71 12.73 -16.81
N GLU A 36 -0.94 11.65 -16.80
CA GLU A 36 -1.38 10.34 -17.29
C GLU A 36 -2.40 9.77 -16.30
N ILE A 37 -3.62 9.54 -16.78
CA ILE A 37 -4.70 9.03 -15.94
C ILE A 37 -4.53 7.50 -15.82
N PRO A 38 -4.37 6.94 -14.61
CA PRO A 38 -4.21 5.50 -14.46
C PRO A 38 -5.49 4.76 -14.87
N GLN A 39 -5.32 3.60 -15.52
CA GLN A 39 -6.45 2.72 -15.82
C GLN A 39 -6.83 1.92 -14.56
N ILE A 40 -7.78 2.46 -13.79
CA ILE A 40 -8.30 1.84 -12.58
C ILE A 40 -9.66 1.23 -12.89
N GLY A 41 -9.71 -0.10 -13.02
CA GLY A 41 -10.93 -0.90 -13.06
C GLY A 41 -12.02 -0.50 -14.08
N GLN A 42 -13.08 -1.30 -14.10
CA GLN A 42 -14.31 -0.96 -14.82
C GLN A 42 -15.23 -0.12 -13.93
N PHE A 43 -16.24 0.54 -14.50
CA PHE A 43 -17.26 1.22 -13.71
C PHE A 43 -18.30 0.23 -13.17
N ILE A 44 -18.78 0.44 -11.95
CA ILE A 44 -19.93 -0.31 -11.42
C ILE A 44 -21.17 0.12 -12.22
N PRO A 45 -21.97 -0.83 -12.77
CA PRO A 45 -23.15 -0.51 -13.59
C PRO A 45 -24.09 0.49 -12.92
N GLY A 46 -24.42 1.57 -13.62
CA GLY A 46 -25.32 2.62 -13.13
C GLY A 46 -24.67 3.66 -12.21
N THR A 47 -23.34 3.61 -12.00
CA THR A 47 -22.61 4.58 -11.17
C THR A 47 -21.38 5.14 -11.88
N SER A 48 -20.78 6.19 -11.32
CA SER A 48 -19.46 6.70 -11.73
C SER A 48 -18.30 6.10 -10.94
N ILE A 49 -18.57 5.19 -9.99
CA ILE A 49 -17.56 4.57 -9.12
C ILE A 49 -16.91 3.41 -9.86
N LYS A 50 -15.60 3.22 -9.67
CA LYS A 50 -14.86 2.07 -10.21
C LYS A 50 -15.10 0.83 -9.36
N ASP A 51 -15.32 -0.31 -10.01
CA ASP A 51 -15.43 -1.63 -9.41
C ASP A 51 -14.01 -2.14 -9.09
N VAL A 52 -13.56 -1.88 -7.89
CA VAL A 52 -12.22 -2.25 -7.41
C VAL A 52 -12.25 -2.57 -5.93
N LEU A 53 -11.29 -3.38 -5.49
CA LEU A 53 -10.98 -3.53 -4.07
C LEU A 53 -9.96 -2.46 -3.66
N VAL A 54 -10.27 -1.71 -2.60
CA VAL A 54 -9.34 -0.77 -1.98
C VAL A 54 -8.63 -1.49 -0.84
N VAL A 55 -7.36 -1.79 -1.04
CA VAL A 55 -6.56 -2.65 -0.15
C VAL A 55 -5.49 -1.83 0.55
N ALA A 56 -5.73 -1.46 1.80
CA ALA A 56 -4.73 -0.81 2.63
C ALA A 56 -3.77 -1.81 3.26
N ILE A 57 -2.49 -1.49 3.24
CA ILE A 57 -1.43 -2.29 3.83
C ILE A 57 -0.49 -1.42 4.67
N ASP A 58 -0.01 -2.00 5.78
CA ASP A 58 1.09 -1.47 6.57
C ASP A 58 1.98 -2.65 6.98
N ILE A 59 3.30 -2.49 6.89
CA ILE A 59 4.24 -3.52 7.33
C ILE A 59 5.19 -2.93 8.37
N ASP A 60 4.88 -3.18 9.64
CA ASP A 60 5.78 -2.81 10.73
C ASP A 60 6.89 -3.85 10.90
N ASN A 61 8.13 -3.36 10.89
CA ASN A 61 9.31 -4.17 11.06
C ASN A 61 10.27 -3.53 12.09
N PRO A 62 10.24 -3.98 13.36
CA PRO A 62 11.07 -3.38 14.41
C PRO A 62 12.57 -3.63 14.22
N ARG A 63 12.99 -4.49 13.27
CA ARG A 63 14.39 -4.90 13.05
C ARG A 63 14.80 -4.84 11.56
N CYS A 64 14.83 -3.62 11.02
CA CYS A 64 15.19 -3.32 9.62
C CYS A 64 16.60 -3.74 9.13
N CYS A 65 17.41 -4.44 9.93
CA CYS A 65 18.80 -4.78 9.60
C CYS A 65 19.07 -6.28 9.34
N LEU A 66 18.09 -7.19 9.47
CA LEU A 66 18.30 -8.65 9.30
C LEU A 66 17.80 -9.16 7.94
N PRO A 67 18.05 -10.39 7.49
CA PRO A 67 17.31 -10.96 6.36
C PRO A 67 15.83 -11.15 6.72
N LEU A 68 14.90 -11.06 5.75
CA LEU A 68 13.45 -11.21 5.97
C LEU A 68 13.08 -12.48 6.76
N GLN A 69 13.78 -13.58 6.50
CA GLN A 69 13.57 -14.89 7.12
C GLN A 69 13.89 -14.91 8.63
N ASP A 70 14.74 -13.99 9.11
CA ASP A 70 15.17 -13.89 10.51
C ASP A 70 14.50 -12.74 11.27
N ARG A 71 13.47 -12.12 10.68
CA ARG A 71 12.78 -10.95 11.25
C ARG A 71 11.41 -11.33 11.78
N SER A 72 11.08 -10.83 12.97
CA SER A 72 9.68 -10.68 13.39
C SER A 72 9.02 -9.61 12.52
N TYR A 73 7.91 -9.91 11.87
CA TYR A 73 7.13 -8.96 11.09
C TYR A 73 5.70 -8.85 11.62
N HIS A 74 5.13 -7.65 11.45
CA HIS A 74 3.69 -7.41 11.62
C HIS A 74 3.17 -6.90 10.30
N ILE A 75 2.14 -7.53 9.76
CA ILE A 75 1.52 -7.10 8.50
C ILE A 75 0.06 -6.84 8.76
N GLY A 76 -0.37 -5.64 8.42
CA GLY A 76 -1.76 -5.24 8.45
C GLY A 76 -2.34 -5.23 7.05
N LEU A 77 -3.55 -5.72 6.92
CA LEU A 77 -4.32 -5.65 5.69
C LEU A 77 -5.71 -5.12 6.03
N SER A 78 -6.24 -4.18 5.25
CA SER A 78 -7.63 -3.74 5.35
C SER A 78 -8.22 -3.57 3.98
N ILE A 79 -9.41 -4.12 3.75
CA ILE A 79 -10.03 -4.22 2.44
C ILE A 79 -11.41 -3.56 2.50
N LEU A 80 -11.68 -2.71 1.53
CA LEU A 80 -12.98 -2.15 1.24
C LEU A 80 -13.36 -2.51 -0.20
N ASP A 81 -14.54 -3.06 -0.40
CA ASP A 81 -15.12 -3.31 -1.71
C ASP A 81 -15.96 -2.10 -2.15
N THR A 82 -15.60 -1.42 -3.25
CA THR A 82 -16.32 -0.21 -3.68
C THR A 82 -17.77 -0.47 -4.08
N ARG A 83 -18.15 -1.73 -4.36
CA ARG A 83 -19.55 -2.09 -4.65
C ARG A 83 -20.50 -1.82 -3.49
N CYS A 84 -19.99 -1.79 -2.26
CA CYS A 84 -20.80 -1.39 -1.10
C CYS A 84 -21.23 0.08 -1.16
N LEU A 85 -20.53 0.93 -1.91
CA LEU A 85 -20.86 2.35 -2.08
C LEU A 85 -21.96 2.58 -3.12
N ALA A 86 -22.19 1.61 -4.01
CA ALA A 86 -23.25 1.66 -5.02
C ALA A 86 -24.62 1.19 -4.50
N SER A 87 -24.68 0.70 -3.26
CA SER A 87 -25.88 0.16 -2.64
C SER A 87 -26.05 0.72 -1.22
N ARG A 88 -27.22 0.48 -0.62
CA ARG A 88 -27.46 0.88 0.77
C ARG A 88 -26.58 0.05 1.69
N ILE A 89 -25.77 0.72 2.51
CA ILE A 89 -24.91 0.06 3.48
C ILE A 89 -25.77 -0.45 4.64
N ASP A 90 -25.85 -1.76 4.81
CA ASP A 90 -26.61 -2.41 5.89
C ASP A 90 -25.88 -2.31 7.24
N ASP A 91 -24.58 -2.63 7.25
CA ASP A 91 -23.74 -2.63 8.45
C ASP A 91 -22.38 -2.02 8.15
N VAL A 92 -22.26 -0.73 8.48
CA VAL A 92 -21.05 0.08 8.30
C VAL A 92 -19.84 -0.54 9.00
N SER A 93 -20.04 -1.25 10.11
CA SER A 93 -18.93 -1.83 10.89
C SER A 93 -18.23 -2.99 10.17
N LYS A 94 -18.93 -3.63 9.21
CA LYS A 94 -18.40 -4.74 8.42
C LYS A 94 -17.92 -4.33 7.02
N THR A 95 -18.06 -3.06 6.67
CA THR A 95 -17.71 -2.53 5.36
C THR A 95 -16.20 -2.59 5.10
N ILE A 96 -15.38 -2.39 6.13
CA ILE A 96 -13.92 -2.59 6.06
C ILE A 96 -13.56 -3.89 6.77
N MET A 97 -13.02 -4.84 6.03
CA MET A 97 -12.47 -6.08 6.60
C MET A 97 -10.99 -5.92 6.90
N SER A 98 -10.58 -6.18 8.13
CA SER A 98 -9.18 -6.00 8.55
C SER A 98 -8.56 -7.26 9.11
N TYR A 99 -7.28 -7.45 8.82
CA TYR A 99 -6.49 -8.60 9.24
C TYR A 99 -5.16 -8.13 9.81
N GLN A 100 -4.63 -8.90 10.76
CA GLN A 100 -3.27 -8.73 11.26
C GLN A 100 -2.54 -10.07 11.26
N PHE A 101 -1.37 -10.10 10.63
CA PHE A 101 -0.49 -11.26 10.55
C PHE A 101 0.81 -11.03 11.30
N ILE A 102 1.27 -12.06 12.02
CA ILE A 102 2.57 -12.13 12.68
C ILE A 102 3.24 -13.47 12.35
N ASN A 103 4.56 -13.58 12.43
CA ASN A 103 5.26 -14.85 12.20
C ASN A 103 5.80 -15.55 13.44
N ASP A 104 5.90 -14.86 14.56
CA ASP A 104 6.51 -15.43 15.74
C ASP A 104 5.82 -14.98 17.04
N ASN A 105 6.30 -15.55 18.14
CA ASN A 105 5.87 -15.22 19.49
C ASN A 105 6.81 -14.24 20.19
N SER A 106 7.55 -13.41 19.44
CA SER A 106 8.41 -12.38 20.02
C SER A 106 7.60 -11.41 20.89
N LYS A 107 8.28 -10.70 21.79
CA LYS A 107 7.63 -9.67 22.62
C LYS A 107 6.92 -8.63 21.76
N SER A 108 7.46 -8.32 20.59
CA SER A 108 6.88 -7.39 19.63
C SER A 108 5.55 -7.92 19.10
N CYS A 109 5.53 -9.15 18.55
CA CYS A 109 4.34 -9.77 18.01
C CYS A 109 3.24 -10.01 19.06
N ARG A 110 3.61 -10.38 20.29
CA ARG A 110 2.64 -10.48 21.40
C ARG A 110 2.01 -9.13 21.77
N THR A 111 2.77 -8.05 21.63
CA THR A 111 2.26 -6.70 21.87
C THR A 111 1.33 -6.28 20.74
N ALA A 112 1.72 -6.50 19.49
CA ALA A 112 0.87 -6.23 18.33
C ALA A 112 -0.45 -7.02 18.40
N LYS A 113 -0.39 -8.31 18.75
CA LYS A 113 -1.58 -9.17 18.92
C LYS A 113 -2.58 -8.61 19.92
N LYS A 114 -2.13 -8.08 21.05
CA LYS A 114 -3.00 -7.48 22.09
C LYS A 114 -3.57 -6.12 21.70
N ARG A 115 -2.97 -5.45 20.71
CA ARG A 115 -3.30 -4.08 20.34
C ARG A 115 -4.20 -4.00 19.11
N PHE A 116 -4.30 -5.07 18.33
CA PHE A 116 -5.19 -5.12 17.17
C PHE A 116 -6.65 -4.95 17.60
N LEU A 117 -7.37 -4.04 16.94
CA LEU A 117 -8.72 -3.61 17.33
C LEU A 117 -9.82 -4.25 16.47
N PHE A 118 -9.45 -4.78 15.30
CA PHE A 118 -10.41 -5.10 14.24
C PHE A 118 -10.58 -6.61 14.00
N GLY A 119 -10.26 -7.42 15.01
CA GLY A 119 -10.42 -8.87 14.98
C GLY A 119 -9.30 -9.61 15.69
N GLU A 120 -9.01 -10.81 15.22
CA GLU A 120 -7.95 -11.66 15.75
C GLU A 120 -6.65 -11.52 14.95
N THR A 121 -5.52 -11.67 15.64
CA THR A 121 -4.20 -11.73 14.98
C THR A 121 -3.86 -13.17 14.63
N GLU A 122 -3.60 -13.40 13.35
CA GLU A 122 -3.19 -14.70 12.80
C GLU A 122 -1.67 -14.86 12.85
N THR A 123 -1.22 -16.04 13.29
CA THR A 123 0.21 -16.40 13.22
C THR A 123 0.45 -17.22 11.95
N MET A 124 1.39 -16.77 11.11
CA MET A 124 1.59 -17.31 9.78
C MET A 124 3.05 -17.28 9.33
N LEU A 125 3.46 -18.31 8.61
CA LEU A 125 4.76 -18.36 7.93
C LEU A 125 4.79 -17.44 6.71
N LEU A 126 5.97 -16.92 6.40
CA LEU A 126 6.16 -16.01 5.27
C LEU A 126 5.74 -16.62 3.92
N SER A 127 5.92 -17.94 3.76
CA SER A 127 5.50 -18.68 2.57
C SER A 127 3.99 -18.65 2.33
N ASN A 128 3.18 -18.59 3.39
CA ASN A 128 1.72 -18.61 3.30
C ASN A 128 1.13 -17.20 3.20
N LEU A 129 1.93 -16.19 3.55
CA LEU A 129 1.52 -14.79 3.50
C LEU A 129 1.14 -14.38 2.08
N ALA A 130 1.93 -14.78 1.08
CA ALA A 130 1.64 -14.47 -0.32
C ALA A 130 0.23 -14.92 -0.71
N LEU A 131 -0.11 -16.18 -0.40
CA LEU A 131 -1.45 -16.73 -0.64
C LEU A 131 -2.54 -15.95 0.11
N ARG A 132 -2.31 -15.55 1.36
CA ARG A 132 -3.31 -14.77 2.11
C ARG A 132 -3.48 -13.34 1.61
N LEU A 133 -2.45 -12.74 1.01
CA LEU A 133 -2.54 -11.42 0.43
C LEU A 133 -3.18 -11.46 -0.97
N THR A 134 -2.97 -12.54 -1.73
CA THR A 134 -3.52 -12.66 -3.09
C THR A 134 -4.93 -13.23 -3.14
N GLU A 135 -5.31 -14.13 -2.22
CA GLU A 135 -6.64 -14.75 -2.24
C GLU A 135 -7.80 -13.73 -2.15
N PRO A 136 -7.76 -12.70 -1.29
CA PRO A 136 -8.84 -11.72 -1.21
C PRO A 136 -8.99 -10.86 -2.47
N VAL A 137 -7.94 -10.72 -3.27
CA VAL A 137 -7.93 -9.87 -4.48
C VAL A 137 -8.02 -10.68 -5.77
N LYS A 138 -8.12 -12.01 -5.66
CA LYS A 138 -8.10 -12.90 -6.82
C LYS A 138 -9.29 -12.63 -7.74
N GLY A 139 -8.99 -12.32 -9.00
CA GLY A 139 -10.01 -12.07 -10.03
C GLY A 139 -10.73 -10.73 -9.89
N SER A 140 -10.25 -9.83 -9.04
CA SER A 140 -10.77 -8.47 -8.90
C SER A 140 -9.65 -7.47 -9.19
N ASP A 141 -9.98 -6.36 -9.84
CA ASP A 141 -9.08 -5.21 -9.90
C ASP A 141 -8.94 -4.62 -8.50
N TYR A 142 -7.73 -4.20 -8.12
CA TYR A 142 -7.50 -3.63 -6.79
C TYR A 142 -6.47 -2.50 -6.82
N VAL A 143 -6.58 -1.62 -5.85
CA VAL A 143 -5.60 -0.56 -5.58
C VAL A 143 -4.98 -0.79 -4.21
N LEU A 144 -3.71 -0.44 -4.07
CA LEU A 144 -3.04 -0.49 -2.77
C LEU A 144 -3.04 0.88 -2.11
N VAL A 145 -3.24 0.91 -0.79
CA VAL A 145 -3.24 2.12 0.02
C VAL A 145 -2.23 1.97 1.16
N GLY A 146 -1.50 3.03 1.46
CA GLY A 146 -0.63 3.05 2.63
C GLY A 146 -0.34 4.47 3.09
N HIS A 147 0.35 4.57 4.22
CA HIS A 147 0.80 5.85 4.77
C HIS A 147 2.32 5.96 4.68
N GLY A 148 2.83 6.49 3.57
CA GLY A 148 4.24 6.40 3.21
C GLY A 148 4.61 5.06 2.57
N ILE A 149 3.72 4.53 1.72
CA ILE A 149 3.69 3.14 1.20
C ILE A 149 4.96 2.66 0.47
N ASN A 150 5.85 3.54 0.06
CA ASN A 150 7.01 3.17 -0.78
C ASN A 150 7.92 2.09 -0.17
N GLU A 151 8.10 2.10 1.16
CA GLU A 151 8.93 1.07 1.81
C GLU A 151 8.16 -0.24 1.93
N ASP A 152 6.83 -0.20 2.13
CA ASP A 152 5.96 -1.37 2.13
C ASP A 152 5.91 -2.03 0.75
N ILE A 153 5.81 -1.26 -0.34
CA ILE A 153 5.86 -1.79 -1.71
C ILE A 153 7.17 -2.50 -2.00
N LYS A 154 8.31 -1.93 -1.59
CA LYS A 154 9.62 -2.60 -1.75
C LYS A 154 9.65 -3.94 -1.02
N LEU A 155 9.06 -3.99 0.16
CA LEU A 155 9.01 -5.20 0.96
C LEU A 155 8.04 -6.22 0.35
N LEU A 156 6.85 -5.80 -0.07
CA LEU A 156 5.90 -6.62 -0.80
C LEU A 156 6.53 -7.24 -2.04
N ASN A 157 7.27 -6.46 -2.83
CA ASN A 157 7.96 -6.97 -4.02
C ASN A 157 9.01 -8.04 -3.72
N GLN A 158 9.63 -8.00 -2.54
CA GLN A 158 10.55 -9.05 -2.09
C GLN A 158 9.81 -10.30 -1.62
N LEU A 159 8.59 -10.15 -1.13
CA LEU A 159 7.77 -11.25 -0.63
C LEU A 159 7.05 -11.98 -1.76
N HIS A 160 6.42 -11.20 -2.64
CA HIS A 160 5.73 -11.68 -3.82
C HIS A 160 5.57 -10.52 -4.81
N PRO A 161 6.33 -10.49 -5.92
CA PRO A 161 6.34 -9.35 -6.84
C PRO A 161 4.97 -9.06 -7.45
N ASP A 162 4.13 -10.08 -7.63
CA ASP A 162 2.83 -9.92 -8.29
C ASP A 162 1.82 -9.14 -7.44
N ILE A 163 1.99 -9.02 -6.11
CA ILE A 163 1.02 -8.31 -5.27
C ILE A 163 1.04 -6.82 -5.56
N ALA A 164 2.22 -6.21 -5.62
CA ALA A 164 2.30 -4.81 -6.05
C ALA A 164 2.19 -4.74 -7.57
N GLY A 165 2.89 -5.63 -8.30
CA GLY A 165 2.92 -5.63 -9.76
C GLY A 165 1.54 -5.68 -10.44
N ASN A 166 0.56 -6.36 -9.84
CA ASN A 166 -0.80 -6.46 -10.39
C ASN A 166 -1.78 -5.42 -9.82
N ALA A 167 -1.35 -4.54 -8.91
CA ALA A 167 -2.22 -3.47 -8.41
C ALA A 167 -2.44 -2.43 -9.52
N ALA A 168 -3.70 -2.01 -9.72
CA ALA A 168 -4.06 -1.01 -10.72
C ALA A 168 -3.52 0.39 -10.36
N TYR A 169 -3.34 0.68 -9.07
CA TYR A 169 -2.77 1.93 -8.58
C TYR A 169 -2.26 1.84 -7.13
N TYR A 170 -1.42 2.81 -6.72
CA TYR A 170 -0.94 2.98 -5.35
C TYR A 170 -1.31 4.35 -4.78
N PHE A 171 -2.08 4.37 -3.70
CA PHE A 171 -2.37 5.58 -2.94
C PHE A 171 -1.43 5.71 -1.74
N ASP A 172 -0.59 6.75 -1.76
CA ASP A 172 0.13 7.20 -0.57
C ASP A 172 -0.67 8.33 0.10
N THR A 173 -1.33 8.02 1.22
CA THR A 173 -2.16 8.98 1.96
C THR A 173 -1.38 10.22 2.39
N VAL A 174 -0.05 10.13 2.57
CA VAL A 174 0.80 11.28 2.85
C VAL A 174 0.79 12.29 1.70
N LYS A 175 0.75 11.80 0.46
CA LYS A 175 0.72 12.62 -0.75
C LYS A 175 -0.69 13.09 -1.06
N VAL A 176 -1.68 12.18 -1.00
CA VAL A 176 -3.10 12.51 -1.23
C VAL A 176 -3.55 13.63 -0.32
N ALA A 177 -3.11 13.64 0.96
CA ALA A 177 -3.49 14.64 1.94
C ALA A 177 -3.01 16.06 1.62
N GLN A 178 -1.95 16.22 0.81
CA GLN A 178 -1.33 17.54 0.64
C GLN A 178 -2.27 18.53 -0.05
N PHE A 179 -3.02 18.09 -1.06
CA PHE A 179 -3.96 18.93 -1.79
C PHE A 179 -5.18 19.35 -0.96
N PRO A 180 -6.06 18.43 -0.50
CA PRO A 180 -7.32 18.78 0.16
C PRO A 180 -7.10 19.48 1.51
N LEU A 181 -6.00 19.18 2.21
CA LEU A 181 -5.67 19.81 3.49
C LEU A 181 -4.69 20.99 3.35
N LYS A 182 -4.33 21.38 2.12
CA LYS A 182 -3.42 22.49 1.81
C LYS A 182 -2.10 22.42 2.60
N LEU A 183 -1.49 21.24 2.67
CA LEU A 183 -0.30 21.00 3.48
C LEU A 183 0.99 21.25 2.70
N TYR A 184 1.97 21.87 3.36
CA TYR A 184 3.33 22.03 2.85
C TYR A 184 4.30 20.95 3.39
N TYR A 185 3.85 20.12 4.33
CA TYR A 185 4.64 19.06 4.96
C TYR A 185 3.82 17.78 5.09
N ARG A 186 4.51 16.71 5.47
CA ARG A 186 3.94 15.36 5.63
C ARG A 186 3.39 15.21 7.04
N TYR A 187 2.12 14.87 7.15
CA TYR A 187 1.53 14.46 8.42
C TYR A 187 1.99 13.05 8.78
N SER A 188 2.13 12.76 10.08
CA SER A 188 2.08 11.39 10.57
C SER A 188 0.65 10.87 10.45
N LEU A 189 0.49 9.54 10.47
CA LEU A 189 -0.84 8.95 10.44
C LEU A 189 -1.69 9.48 11.60
N GLU A 190 -1.12 9.52 12.81
CA GLU A 190 -1.73 10.12 14.00
C GLU A 190 -2.30 11.52 13.74
N LYS A 191 -1.45 12.43 13.25
CA LYS A 191 -1.86 13.81 12.97
C LYS A 191 -2.91 13.91 11.86
N LEU A 192 -2.81 13.04 10.87
CA LEU A 192 -3.80 12.96 9.78
C LEU A 192 -5.16 12.52 10.31
N LEU A 193 -5.21 11.55 11.21
CA LEU A 193 -6.47 11.10 11.81
C LEU A 193 -7.09 12.20 12.71
N ASP A 194 -6.27 12.91 13.50
CA ASP A 194 -6.73 14.05 14.30
C ASP A 194 -7.37 15.14 13.41
N GLU A 195 -6.70 15.53 12.32
CA GLU A 195 -7.18 16.55 11.38
C GLU A 195 -8.49 16.12 10.69
N LEU A 196 -8.63 14.83 10.39
CA LEU A 196 -9.80 14.28 9.75
C LEU A 196 -10.95 13.96 10.73
N GLY A 197 -10.75 14.15 12.04
CA GLY A 197 -11.76 13.86 13.06
C GLY A 197 -11.98 12.35 13.33
N ILE A 198 -11.06 11.50 12.86
CA ILE A 198 -11.17 10.05 12.99
C ILE A 198 -10.59 9.62 14.34
N LYS A 199 -11.42 9.08 15.22
CA LYS A 199 -10.95 8.53 16.50
C LYS A 199 -10.12 7.27 16.25
N TYR A 200 -8.98 7.18 16.93
CA TYR A 200 -8.06 6.04 16.83
C TYR A 200 -7.52 5.61 18.20
N ALA A 201 -6.98 4.40 18.25
CA ALA A 201 -6.17 3.91 19.35
C ALA A 201 -5.17 2.87 18.82
N ASN A 202 -4.17 2.54 19.63
CA ASN A 202 -3.28 1.43 19.35
C ASN A 202 -2.57 1.48 17.97
N LEU A 203 -2.18 2.68 17.54
CA LEU A 203 -1.23 2.84 16.43
C LEU A 203 0.09 2.10 16.75
N HIS A 204 0.82 1.73 15.71
CA HIS A 204 1.95 0.78 15.76
C HIS A 204 1.52 -0.70 15.92
N ALA A 205 0.30 -1.01 15.54
CA ALA A 205 -0.12 -2.36 15.23
C ALA A 205 -0.53 -2.33 13.76
N ALA A 206 0.22 -3.03 12.91
CA ALA A 206 0.13 -2.86 11.47
C ALA A 206 -1.32 -3.00 10.94
N GLY A 207 -2.12 -3.93 11.50
CA GLY A 207 -3.53 -4.08 11.14
C GLY A 207 -4.38 -2.84 11.43
N ASN A 208 -4.10 -2.16 12.55
CA ASN A 208 -4.77 -0.90 12.88
C ASN A 208 -4.29 0.23 11.96
N ASP A 209 -2.99 0.32 11.70
CA ASP A 209 -2.40 1.38 10.88
C ASP A 209 -2.93 1.29 9.44
N ALA A 210 -3.04 0.09 8.87
CA ALA A 210 -3.70 -0.16 7.58
C ALA A 210 -5.18 0.24 7.59
N HIS A 211 -5.93 -0.14 8.62
CA HIS A 211 -7.36 0.20 8.74
C HIS A 211 -7.58 1.71 8.81
N PHE A 212 -6.79 2.41 9.63
CA PHE A 212 -6.90 3.85 9.78
C PHE A 212 -6.37 4.61 8.56
N ALA A 213 -5.35 4.11 7.87
CA ALA A 213 -4.93 4.67 6.58
C ALA A 213 -6.04 4.58 5.52
N LEU A 214 -6.79 3.47 5.49
CA LEU A 214 -7.94 3.32 4.61
C LEU A 214 -9.04 4.34 4.95
N LYS A 215 -9.43 4.44 6.23
CA LYS A 215 -10.41 5.45 6.69
C LYS A 215 -9.96 6.87 6.37
N ALA A 216 -8.67 7.18 6.52
CA ALA A 216 -8.11 8.46 6.16
C ALA A 216 -8.25 8.74 4.65
N LEU A 217 -7.98 7.76 3.78
CA LEU A 217 -8.18 7.92 2.34
C LEU A 217 -9.62 8.27 1.99
N LEU A 218 -10.61 7.61 2.62
CA LEU A 218 -12.03 7.90 2.40
C LEU A 218 -12.37 9.34 2.79
N MET A 219 -11.91 9.82 3.96
CA MET A 219 -12.12 11.21 4.37
C MET A 219 -11.36 12.22 3.51
N LEU A 220 -10.20 11.86 2.97
CA LEU A 220 -9.49 12.71 2.02
C LEU A 220 -10.28 12.88 0.73
N ALA A 221 -10.98 11.84 0.25
CA ALA A 221 -11.91 11.96 -0.87
C ALA A 221 -13.08 12.92 -0.55
N VAL A 222 -13.65 12.83 0.66
CA VAL A 222 -14.70 13.75 1.13
C VAL A 222 -14.20 15.20 1.15
N ARG A 223 -13.00 15.45 1.68
CA ARG A 223 -12.40 16.79 1.76
C ARG A 223 -12.03 17.36 0.39
N ASP A 224 -11.60 16.52 -0.53
CA ASP A 224 -11.28 16.92 -1.91
C ASP A 224 -12.56 17.18 -2.74
N GLY A 225 -13.62 16.44 -2.46
CA GLY A 225 -14.89 16.48 -3.18
C GLY A 225 -15.83 17.62 -2.78
N LEU A 226 -15.79 18.04 -1.50
CA LEU A 226 -16.66 19.08 -0.96
C LEU A 226 -15.94 20.44 -0.89
N PRO A 227 -16.20 21.39 -1.81
CA PRO A 227 -15.72 22.76 -1.63
C PRO A 227 -16.39 23.40 -0.40
N GLU A 228 -15.61 24.14 0.40
CA GLU A 228 -16.05 24.83 1.63
C GLU A 228 -17.30 25.71 1.48
N GLN A 229 -17.65 26.11 0.25
CA GLN A 229 -18.68 27.13 -0.03
C GLN A 229 -19.98 26.61 -0.66
N HIS A 230 -20.10 25.32 -1.01
CA HIS A 230 -21.30 24.81 -1.70
C HIS A 230 -21.73 23.43 -1.17
N ARG A 231 -22.43 23.42 -0.04
CA ARG A 231 -23.14 22.23 0.48
C ARG A 231 -24.58 22.12 -0.05
N GLU A 232 -25.06 23.07 -0.87
CA GLU A 232 -26.50 23.20 -1.19
C GLU A 232 -26.90 22.59 -2.56
N THR A 233 -25.98 22.09 -3.38
CA THR A 233 -26.28 21.54 -4.72
C THR A 233 -25.55 20.23 -5.03
N LEU A 234 -25.73 19.21 -4.19
CA LEU A 234 -25.12 17.90 -4.40
C LEU A 234 -26.21 16.82 -4.42
N GLY A 235 -26.58 16.32 -5.61
CA GLY A 235 -27.47 15.16 -5.77
C GLY A 235 -26.78 13.85 -5.36
N HIS A 236 -26.61 12.90 -6.29
CA HIS A 236 -25.98 11.59 -6.01
C HIS A 236 -24.52 11.69 -5.47
N ARG A 237 -23.85 12.83 -5.67
CA ARG A 237 -22.53 13.11 -5.07
C ARG A 237 -22.61 13.26 -3.54
N GLU A 238 -23.72 13.75 -3.00
CA GLU A 238 -23.92 13.86 -1.55
C GLU A 238 -24.03 12.48 -0.90
N GLU A 239 -24.74 11.54 -1.54
CA GLU A 239 -24.88 10.16 -1.04
C GLU A 239 -23.52 9.45 -0.95
N LEU A 240 -22.66 9.59 -1.98
CA LEU A 240 -21.31 9.06 -1.96
C LEU A 240 -20.49 9.63 -0.80
N PHE A 241 -20.42 10.96 -0.66
CA PHE A 241 -19.62 11.57 0.40
C PHE A 241 -20.17 11.26 1.79
N LEU A 242 -21.49 11.18 1.94
CA LEU A 242 -22.13 10.75 3.18
C LEU A 242 -21.75 9.29 3.50
N ALA A 243 -21.76 8.39 2.51
CA ALA A 243 -21.34 7.00 2.70
C ALA A 243 -19.87 6.90 3.11
N LEU A 244 -18.98 7.63 2.43
CA LEU A 244 -17.55 7.67 2.74
C LEU A 244 -17.28 8.21 4.16
N GLU A 245 -17.93 9.33 4.52
CA GLU A 245 -17.82 9.93 5.86
C GLU A 245 -18.36 8.99 6.93
N THR A 246 -19.49 8.33 6.67
CA THR A 246 -20.13 7.35 7.56
C THR A 246 -19.20 6.15 7.80
N ILE A 247 -18.60 5.58 6.75
CA ILE A 247 -17.66 4.46 6.87
C ILE A 247 -16.40 4.88 7.64
N ALA A 248 -15.84 6.04 7.32
CA ALA A 248 -14.61 6.50 7.97
C ALA A 248 -14.82 6.77 9.48
N HIS A 249 -15.96 7.36 9.85
CA HIS A 249 -16.30 7.65 11.24
C HIS A 249 -17.06 6.53 11.96
N ALA A 250 -17.23 5.37 11.30
CA ALA A 250 -17.86 4.21 11.91
C ALA A 250 -17.21 3.89 13.26
N PRO A 251 -18.00 3.65 14.32
CA PRO A 251 -17.48 3.43 15.67
C PRO A 251 -16.42 2.34 15.70
N VAL A 252 -15.29 2.65 16.34
CA VAL A 252 -14.26 1.67 16.67
C VAL A 252 -14.42 1.33 18.14
N GLN A 253 -14.36 0.04 18.48
CA GLN A 253 -14.29 -0.38 19.88
C GLN A 253 -12.92 0.02 20.44
N LEU A 254 -12.84 1.25 20.93
CA LEU A 254 -11.63 1.74 21.57
C LEU A 254 -11.56 1.12 22.97
N PRO A 255 -10.38 0.64 23.41
CA PRO A 255 -10.22 0.24 24.79
C PRO A 255 -10.59 1.43 25.67
N VAL A 256 -11.54 1.22 26.58
CA VAL A 256 -11.82 2.21 27.62
C VAL A 256 -10.52 2.32 28.40
N TRP A 257 -9.84 3.46 28.28
CA TRP A 257 -8.76 3.81 29.18
C TRP A 257 -9.43 4.10 30.52
N THR A 258 -9.74 3.04 31.28
CA THR A 258 -9.96 3.22 32.70
C THR A 258 -8.64 3.74 33.23
N ASP A 259 -8.64 4.97 33.72
CA ASP A 259 -7.62 5.49 34.64
C ASP A 259 -7.69 4.68 35.95
N GLU A 260 -7.55 3.36 35.86
CA GLU A 260 -7.42 2.50 37.00
C GLU A 260 -6.11 2.93 37.67
N PRO A 261 -6.17 3.49 38.89
CA PRO A 261 -4.98 3.99 39.55
C PRO A 261 -3.97 2.84 39.61
N LEU A 262 -2.81 3.05 38.99
CA LEU A 262 -1.72 2.09 38.99
C LEU A 262 -1.58 1.52 40.42
N PRO A 263 -1.63 0.19 40.62
CA PRO A 263 -1.34 -0.38 41.92
C PRO A 263 0.00 0.18 42.39
N PRO A 264 0.14 0.56 43.68
CA PRO A 264 1.30 1.28 44.18
C PRO A 264 2.57 0.57 43.73
N THR A 265 3.25 1.18 42.76
CA THR A 265 4.44 0.63 42.14
C THR A 265 5.47 0.41 43.22
N VAL A 266 5.82 -0.85 43.48
CA VAL A 266 7.09 -1.21 44.14
C VAL A 266 8.18 -0.41 43.43
N PRO A 267 9.09 0.29 44.15
CA PRO A 267 9.99 1.27 43.54
C PRO A 267 10.75 0.65 42.38
N ALA A 268 10.37 1.07 41.17
CA ALA A 268 10.97 0.62 39.94
C ALA A 268 12.45 0.99 40.00
N GLN A 269 13.32 -0.03 39.99
CA GLN A 269 14.74 0.18 39.75
C GLN A 269 14.88 1.04 38.50
N LYS A 270 15.46 2.24 38.67
CA LYS A 270 15.67 3.24 37.62
C LYS A 270 16.30 2.54 36.41
N LYS A 271 15.50 2.27 35.36
CA LYS A 271 16.03 1.87 34.06
C LYS A 271 16.98 2.99 33.63
N LYS A 272 18.28 2.66 33.51
CA LYS A 272 19.31 3.60 33.03
C LYS A 272 18.83 4.18 31.70
N LYS A 273 18.44 5.46 31.70
CA LYS A 273 18.16 6.20 30.46
C LYS A 273 19.46 6.12 29.63
N MET A 274 19.37 5.53 28.44
CA MET A 274 20.51 5.55 27.51
C MET A 274 20.91 7.01 27.28
N GLY A 275 22.17 7.34 27.57
CA GLY A 275 22.68 8.68 27.37
C GLY A 275 22.55 9.12 25.90
N VAL A 276 22.37 10.42 25.68
CA VAL A 276 22.21 11.02 24.34
C VAL A 276 23.28 10.55 23.35
N LYS A 277 24.51 10.33 23.83
CA LYS A 277 25.63 9.77 23.05
C LYS A 277 25.40 8.32 22.58
N ALA A 278 24.84 7.46 23.43
CA ALA A 278 24.51 6.07 23.07
C ALA A 278 23.36 6.02 22.04
N LYS A 279 22.34 6.88 22.21
CA LYS A 279 21.26 7.05 21.23
C LYS A 279 21.78 7.56 19.88
N GLY A 280 22.74 8.49 19.91
CA GLY A 280 23.42 9.00 18.71
C GLY A 280 24.27 7.94 18.01
N ARG A 281 25.00 7.11 18.77
CA ARG A 281 25.81 6.01 18.25
C ARG A 281 24.95 4.96 17.55
N LEU A 282 23.84 4.53 18.17
CA LEU A 282 22.89 3.59 17.58
C LEU A 282 22.25 4.14 16.29
N LYS A 283 21.95 5.45 16.25
CA LYS A 283 21.42 6.11 15.04
C LYS A 283 22.47 6.19 13.91
N ARG A 284 23.75 6.39 14.24
CA ARG A 284 24.86 6.39 13.27
C ARG A 284 25.14 4.98 12.75
N GLU A 285 25.16 3.97 13.61
CA GLU A 285 25.32 2.56 13.23
C GLU A 285 24.20 2.10 12.31
N ARG A 286 22.92 2.45 12.62
CA ARG A 286 21.79 2.20 11.71
C ARG A 286 21.96 2.86 10.33
N ARG A 287 22.47 4.09 10.29
CA ARG A 287 22.73 4.79 9.01
C ARG A 287 23.90 4.19 8.24
N ALA A 288 24.95 3.75 8.93
CA ALA A 288 26.12 3.11 8.32
C ALA A 288 25.75 1.75 7.73
N ILE A 289 24.98 0.93 8.45
CA ILE A 289 24.46 -0.34 7.95
C ILE A 289 23.57 -0.11 6.73
N ARG A 290 22.66 0.89 6.76
CA ARG A 290 21.82 1.23 5.61
C ARG A 290 22.63 1.62 4.37
N ARG A 291 23.73 2.35 4.53
CA ARG A 291 24.64 2.71 3.43
C ARG A 291 25.46 1.52 2.92
N ALA A 292 25.92 0.65 3.81
CA ALA A 292 26.65 -0.56 3.43
C ALA A 292 25.76 -1.49 2.59
N PHE A 293 24.47 -1.60 2.91
CA PHE A 293 23.53 -2.40 2.12
C PHE A 293 23.14 -1.78 0.78
N GLN A 294 23.17 -0.45 0.65
CA GLN A 294 22.95 0.22 -0.65
C GLN A 294 24.15 0.08 -1.60
N ASN A 295 25.33 -0.29 -1.09
CA ASN A 295 26.58 -0.42 -1.85
C ASN A 295 27.00 -1.89 -2.08
N LEU A 296 26.13 -2.87 -1.79
CA LEU A 296 26.39 -4.26 -2.16
C LEU A 296 26.25 -4.41 -3.68
N PRO A 297 27.30 -4.85 -4.40
CA PRO A 297 27.19 -5.10 -5.83
C PRO A 297 26.16 -6.23 -6.05
N LEU A 298 25.23 -6.03 -6.99
CA LEU A 298 24.44 -7.12 -7.53
C LEU A 298 25.43 -8.17 -8.03
N ALA A 299 25.34 -9.40 -7.52
CA ALA A 299 26.09 -10.50 -8.07
C ALA A 299 25.53 -10.81 -9.47
N ASP A 300 26.24 -10.39 -10.51
CA ASP A 300 26.03 -10.85 -11.88
C ASP A 300 26.18 -12.36 -11.91
N THR A 301 25.07 -13.05 -12.20
CA THR A 301 25.09 -14.49 -12.43
C THR A 301 25.37 -14.73 -13.90
N THR A 302 26.64 -14.61 -14.30
CA THR A 302 27.13 -15.17 -15.57
C THR A 302 27.44 -16.65 -15.34
N MET A 303 26.50 -17.52 -15.69
CA MET A 303 26.76 -18.96 -15.85
C MET A 303 27.60 -19.13 -17.13
N ALA A 304 28.90 -19.30 -16.95
CA ALA A 304 29.79 -19.82 -17.96
C ALA A 304 29.54 -21.32 -18.14
N SER A 305 29.21 -21.72 -19.37
CA SER A 305 29.23 -23.10 -19.85
C SER A 305 30.66 -23.62 -19.86
N SER A 306 30.95 -24.61 -19.02
CA SER A 306 32.12 -25.48 -19.18
C SER A 306 31.70 -26.73 -19.93
N ASP A 307 32.17 -26.84 -21.17
CA ASP A 307 32.17 -28.08 -21.95
C ASP A 307 33.11 -29.09 -21.28
N GLU A 308 32.59 -30.26 -20.90
CA GLU A 308 33.40 -31.45 -20.67
C GLU A 308 33.21 -32.43 -21.83
N GLU A 309 34.34 -32.78 -22.45
CA GLU A 309 34.49 -33.87 -23.40
C GLU A 309 34.33 -35.23 -22.70
N GLY A 310 33.57 -36.14 -23.31
CA GLY A 310 33.53 -37.56 -22.95
C GLY A 310 32.71 -38.38 -23.96
N PRO A 311 33.08 -39.65 -24.24
CA PRO A 311 33.12 -40.16 -25.61
C PRO A 311 31.93 -41.03 -26.05
N ASP A 312 31.73 -41.00 -27.37
CA ASP A 312 31.41 -42.08 -28.30
C ASP A 312 30.55 -43.26 -27.82
N HIS A 313 29.32 -43.33 -28.34
CA HIS A 313 28.70 -44.58 -28.76
C HIS A 313 27.73 -44.32 -29.92
N SER A 314 28.16 -44.68 -31.12
CA SER A 314 27.43 -45.40 -32.17
C SER A 314 25.88 -45.36 -32.12
N LEU A 315 25.26 -44.88 -33.20
CA LEU A 315 24.42 -45.72 -34.07
C LEU A 315 24.05 -44.98 -35.38
N GLN A 316 24.27 -45.69 -36.47
CA GLN A 316 24.01 -45.32 -37.86
C GLN A 316 22.51 -45.21 -38.14
N GLY A 317 22.12 -44.26 -38.99
CA GLY A 317 20.73 -44.06 -39.39
C GLY A 317 20.55 -43.15 -40.61
N ASN A 318 21.27 -43.49 -41.68
CA ASN A 318 20.95 -43.40 -43.11
C ASN A 318 19.94 -42.36 -43.68
N VAL A 319 20.32 -41.89 -44.88
CA VAL A 319 19.53 -41.30 -46.00
C VAL A 319 19.32 -39.77 -46.03
N LYS A 320 20.18 -39.08 -46.79
CA LYS A 320 19.85 -37.85 -47.54
C LYS A 320 20.26 -38.01 -49.01
N SER A 321 19.27 -38.07 -49.89
CA SER A 321 19.34 -37.62 -51.28
C SER A 321 19.06 -36.10 -51.30
N ALA A 322 19.98 -35.28 -51.80
CA ALA A 322 20.00 -34.75 -53.18
C ALA A 322 18.69 -34.01 -53.54
N ALA A 323 18.65 -32.82 -54.11
CA ALA A 323 19.65 -31.94 -54.72
C ALA A 323 18.86 -30.75 -55.33
N LEU A 324 19.54 -29.61 -55.51
CA LEU A 324 19.33 -28.62 -56.59
C LEU A 324 17.96 -27.89 -56.67
N ARG A 325 17.81 -26.70 -57.25
CA ARG A 325 18.64 -25.53 -57.62
C ARG A 325 17.62 -24.45 -58.07
N SER A 326 18.15 -23.28 -58.46
CA SER A 326 17.52 -22.14 -59.18
C SER A 326 16.50 -21.32 -58.38
N GLY A 327 16.70 -20.02 -58.18
CA GLY A 327 17.12 -19.01 -59.16
C GLY A 327 15.84 -18.22 -59.49
N GLU A 328 15.69 -17.03 -58.91
CA GLU A 328 15.98 -15.73 -59.53
C GLU A 328 14.79 -15.18 -60.36
N ASN A 329 14.51 -13.91 -60.03
CA ASN A 329 13.95 -12.83 -60.84
C ASN A 329 12.45 -12.48 -60.78
N ASP A 330 12.31 -11.20 -60.40
CA ASP A 330 11.57 -10.12 -61.05
C ASP A 330 10.04 -10.00 -60.93
N GLU A 331 9.71 -8.96 -60.14
CA GLU A 331 9.21 -7.67 -60.63
C GLU A 331 7.76 -7.55 -61.14
N SER A 332 7.20 -6.39 -60.77
CA SER A 332 6.04 -5.70 -61.31
C SER A 332 4.65 -6.02 -60.74
N THR A 333 4.22 -5.10 -59.87
CA THR A 333 3.08 -4.17 -60.05
C THR A 333 1.84 -4.67 -60.80
N VAL A 334 0.66 -4.49 -60.20
CA VAL A 334 -0.46 -3.69 -60.75
C VAL A 334 -1.63 -3.69 -59.77
N GLU A 335 -2.11 -2.49 -59.46
CA GLU A 335 -3.35 -2.16 -58.77
C GLU A 335 -4.57 -2.47 -59.66
N ILE A 336 -5.71 -2.78 -59.02
CA ILE A 336 -7.04 -2.31 -59.44
C ILE A 336 -7.75 -1.77 -58.20
#